data_AF-A0A820EZR1-F1
#
_entry.id   AF-A0A820EZR1-F1
#
_cell.length_a   1.000
_cell.length_b   1.000
_cell.length_c   1.000
_cell.angle_alpha   90.00
_cell.angle_beta   90.00
_cell.angle_gamma   90.00
#
_symmetry.space_group_name_H-M   'P 1'
#
loop_
_entity.id
_entity.type
_entity.pdbx_description
1 polymer ?
#
loop_
_entity_poly.entity_id
_entity_poly.type
_entity_poly.pdbx_seq_one_letter_code
_entity_poly.pdbx_strand_id
1 'polypeptide(L)'
;MMSLPLIFLLIGCCFAAEKSASYNVDPSETSVSGISSGGYFATQVQVAFSALIIGAGIVAGGSYNCGGQMSYTSSKHKVYMISGTSDSTVGVSVMTQLYKYYSTDGQFIPDSNVVFKKDLKSGHTFPADFDSAGNNGCGSGLLMGWDGFLIP
;
A
#
# COMPACT_ATOMS: atom_id res chain seq x y z
N MET A 1 -30.84 44.92 -21.79
CA MET A 1 -31.34 43.86 -22.71
C MET A 1 -30.07 43.22 -23.27
N MET A 2 -29.63 42.00 -22.95
CA MET A 2 -30.32 40.74 -22.67
C MET A 2 -29.78 40.05 -21.40
N SER A 3 -30.68 39.43 -20.66
CA SER A 3 -30.44 38.47 -19.58
C SER A 3 -30.44 37.04 -20.12
N LEU A 4 -29.59 36.15 -19.60
CA LEU A 4 -29.86 34.71 -19.33
C LEU A 4 -28.65 34.12 -18.58
N PRO A 5 -28.80 33.04 -17.79
CA PRO A 5 -28.88 33.17 -16.35
C PRO A 5 -27.81 32.37 -15.61
N LEU A 6 -27.63 32.77 -14.35
CA LEU A 6 -26.98 32.05 -13.28
C LEU A 6 -27.70 30.70 -13.06
N ILE A 7 -27.17 29.60 -13.62
CA ILE A 7 -27.56 28.24 -13.21
C ILE A 7 -26.55 27.73 -12.18
N PHE A 8 -26.84 28.05 -10.92
CA PHE A 8 -26.18 27.48 -9.76
C PHE A 8 -26.82 26.12 -9.50
N LEU A 9 -26.43 25.10 -10.28
CA LEU A 9 -26.92 23.74 -10.05
C LEU A 9 -26.13 23.11 -8.90
N LEU A 10 -26.68 23.29 -7.71
CA LEU A 10 -26.60 22.34 -6.59
C LEU A 10 -26.67 20.90 -7.11
N ILE A 11 -25.56 20.15 -7.03
CA ILE A 11 -25.49 18.76 -6.54
C ILE A 11 -24.09 18.61 -5.94
N GLY A 12 -23.94 19.12 -4.71
CA GLY A 12 -22.97 18.56 -3.79
C GLY A 12 -23.57 17.25 -3.29
N CYS A 13 -23.24 16.13 -3.93
CA CYS A 13 -23.37 14.84 -3.27
C CYS A 13 -22.29 14.80 -2.18
N CYS A 14 -22.55 15.50 -1.07
CA CYS A 14 -21.84 15.25 0.16
C CYS A 14 -22.26 13.85 0.58
N PHE A 15 -21.52 12.83 0.13
CA PHE A 15 -21.52 11.54 0.80
C PHE A 15 -21.01 11.84 2.20
N ALA A 16 -21.94 12.08 3.13
CA ALA A 16 -21.65 11.93 4.54
C ALA A 16 -21.23 10.47 4.69
N ALA A 17 -19.93 10.22 4.81
CA ALA A 17 -19.42 8.90 5.17
C ALA A 17 -20.06 8.58 6.52
N GLU A 18 -21.06 7.69 6.50
CA GLU A 18 -21.70 7.28 7.73
C GLU A 18 -20.61 6.75 8.65
N LYS A 19 -20.61 7.23 9.89
CA LYS A 19 -19.67 6.75 10.89
C LYS A 19 -19.93 5.25 11.02
N SER A 20 -19.04 4.45 10.43
CA SER A 20 -19.12 3.00 10.48
C SER A 20 -19.24 2.55 11.93
N ALA A 21 -19.89 1.41 12.14
CA ALA A 21 -19.96 0.80 13.46
C ALA A 21 -18.55 0.73 14.08
N SER A 22 -18.42 1.16 15.34
CA SER A 22 -17.16 1.07 16.06
C SER A 22 -16.97 -0.37 16.52
N TYR A 23 -15.84 -0.96 16.17
CA TYR A 23 -15.44 -2.28 16.64
C TYR A 23 -14.43 -2.14 17.79
N ASN A 24 -14.43 -3.10 18.71
CA ASN A 24 -13.46 -3.15 19.81
C ASN A 24 -12.10 -3.65 19.30
N VAL A 25 -11.44 -2.82 18.50
CA VAL A 25 -10.11 -3.09 17.92
C VAL A 25 -9.09 -2.25 18.67
N ASP A 26 -7.98 -2.86 19.07
CA ASP A 26 -6.85 -2.12 19.61
C ASP A 26 -6.15 -1.37 18.46
N PRO A 27 -6.17 -0.02 18.44
CA PRO A 27 -5.49 0.74 17.40
C PRO A 27 -3.98 0.50 17.41
N SER A 28 -3.40 0.12 18.55
CA SER A 28 -1.97 -0.15 18.68
C SER A 28 -1.51 -1.46 18.03
N GLU A 29 -2.42 -2.26 17.48
CA GLU A 29 -2.14 -3.46 16.70
C GLU A 29 -2.60 -3.33 15.23
N THR A 30 -2.93 -2.11 14.80
CA THR A 30 -3.43 -1.90 13.43
C THR A 30 -2.31 -1.72 12.42
N SER A 31 -2.48 -2.27 11.22
CA SER A 31 -1.58 -2.09 10.09
C SER A 31 -2.36 -1.78 8.82
N VAL A 32 -1.68 -1.26 7.81
CA VAL A 32 -2.29 -0.86 6.53
C VAL A 32 -1.63 -1.58 5.38
N SER A 33 -2.39 -2.07 4.40
CA SER A 33 -1.82 -2.43 3.09
C SER A 33 -2.63 -1.96 1.93
N GLY A 34 -1.99 -2.02 0.77
CA GLY A 34 -2.69 -2.00 -0.49
C GLY A 34 -1.78 -2.40 -1.65
N ILE A 35 -2.42 -2.49 -2.82
CA ILE A 35 -1.77 -2.69 -4.09
C ILE A 35 -1.81 -1.41 -4.92
N SER A 36 -0.79 -1.14 -5.74
CA SER A 36 -0.81 -0.05 -6.71
C SER A 36 -0.98 1.30 -6.01
N SER A 37 -1.95 2.12 -6.41
CA SER A 37 -2.36 3.34 -5.71
C SER A 37 -2.67 3.10 -4.22
N GLY A 38 -3.22 1.95 -3.86
CA GLY A 38 -3.40 1.51 -2.47
C GLY A 38 -2.07 1.21 -1.75
N GLY A 39 -1.06 0.73 -2.47
CA GLY A 39 0.30 0.55 -1.95
C GLY A 39 0.98 1.89 -1.67
N TYR A 40 0.85 2.86 -2.58
CA TYR A 40 1.29 4.25 -2.32
C TYR A 40 0.53 4.87 -1.15
N PHE A 41 -0.77 4.62 -1.02
CA PHE A 41 -1.57 5.08 0.11
C PHE A 41 -1.10 4.44 1.43
N ALA A 42 -0.80 3.14 1.45
CA ALA A 42 -0.25 2.46 2.61
C ALA A 42 1.06 3.10 3.08
N THR A 43 1.96 3.44 2.16
CA THR A 43 3.18 4.20 2.47
C THR A 43 2.87 5.57 3.09
N GLN A 44 1.86 6.29 2.55
CA GLN A 44 1.43 7.60 3.08
C GLN A 44 0.83 7.51 4.47
N VAL A 45 -0.04 6.54 4.72
CA VAL A 45 -0.59 6.30 6.05
C VAL A 45 0.51 5.89 7.02
N GLN A 46 1.45 5.06 6.60
CA GLN A 46 2.57 4.65 7.45
C GLN A 46 3.43 5.82 7.91
N VAL A 47 3.69 6.79 7.03
CA VAL A 47 4.50 7.98 7.38
C VAL A 47 3.68 8.98 8.20
N ALA A 48 2.45 9.27 7.78
CA ALA A 48 1.61 10.30 8.40
C ALA A 48 1.00 9.87 9.74
N PHE A 49 0.58 8.61 9.86
CA PHE A 49 -0.11 8.05 11.04
C PHE A 49 0.75 7.03 11.77
N SER A 50 2.03 7.31 11.78
CA SER A 50 3.06 6.40 12.21
C SER A 50 3.04 6.09 13.72
N ALA A 51 2.35 6.91 14.52
CA ALA A 51 2.09 6.63 15.93
C ALA A 51 0.86 5.74 16.16
N LEU A 52 0.02 5.53 15.14
CA LEU A 52 -1.25 4.80 15.24
C LEU A 52 -1.21 3.42 14.60
N ILE A 53 -0.16 3.07 13.87
CA ILE A 53 -0.04 1.77 13.20
C ILE A 53 1.29 1.09 13.52
N ILE A 54 1.31 -0.23 13.45
CA ILE A 54 2.52 -1.05 13.70
C ILE A 54 3.32 -1.37 12.44
N GLY A 55 2.77 -1.10 11.26
CA GLY A 55 3.46 -1.40 10.01
C GLY A 55 2.62 -1.23 8.76
N ALA A 56 3.23 -1.53 7.62
CA ALA A 56 2.58 -1.45 6.31
C ALA A 56 2.93 -2.62 5.37
N GLY A 57 1.93 -3.07 4.60
CA GLY A 57 2.06 -4.00 3.48
C GLY A 57 1.93 -3.27 2.14
N ILE A 58 2.93 -3.37 1.28
CA ILE A 58 3.01 -2.59 0.04
C ILE A 58 3.20 -3.57 -1.12
N VAL A 59 2.19 -3.67 -1.99
CA VAL A 59 2.21 -4.53 -3.18
C VAL A 59 2.25 -3.65 -4.42
N ALA A 60 3.24 -3.81 -5.28
CA ALA A 60 3.35 -3.04 -6.52
C ALA A 60 3.06 -1.53 -6.34
N GLY A 61 3.57 -0.94 -5.26
CA GLY A 61 3.40 0.48 -4.91
C GLY A 61 4.72 1.23 -5.05
N GLY A 62 4.92 2.23 -4.20
CA GLY A 62 6.18 2.97 -4.19
C GLY A 62 6.35 3.88 -3.00
N SER A 63 7.44 4.62 -3.02
CA SER A 63 7.79 5.58 -1.98
C SER A 63 6.77 6.71 -1.89
N TYR A 64 6.63 7.22 -0.66
CA TYR A 64 5.93 8.46 -0.42
C TYR A 64 6.57 9.56 -1.26
N ASN A 65 5.74 10.41 -1.87
CA ASN A 65 6.19 11.54 -2.70
C ASN A 65 7.12 11.13 -3.87
N CYS A 66 6.88 9.98 -4.52
CA CYS A 66 7.59 9.56 -5.74
C CYS A 66 9.14 9.60 -5.63
N GLY A 67 9.70 9.34 -4.44
CA GLY A 67 11.15 9.41 -4.19
C GLY A 67 11.64 10.69 -3.54
N GLY A 68 10.74 11.58 -3.11
CA GLY A 68 11.10 12.63 -2.16
C GLY A 68 11.64 12.03 -0.86
N GLN A 69 12.58 12.69 -0.19
CA GLN A 69 13.11 12.23 1.09
C GLN A 69 12.27 12.76 2.25
N MET A 70 11.89 11.90 3.20
CA MET A 70 11.32 12.29 4.48
C MET A 70 12.21 11.76 5.60
N SER A 71 12.58 12.62 6.53
CA SER A 71 13.17 12.20 7.80
C SER A 71 12.10 11.62 8.72
N TYR A 72 11.84 10.31 8.60
CA TYR A 72 11.00 9.57 9.55
C TYR A 72 11.67 8.25 9.89
N THR A 73 12.12 8.06 11.13
CA THR A 73 12.69 6.79 11.60
C THR A 73 11.67 6.06 12.48
N SER A 74 11.41 4.79 12.17
CA SER A 74 10.58 3.93 13.01
C SER A 74 11.19 2.54 13.12
N SER A 75 11.98 2.38 14.17
CA SER A 75 12.61 1.11 14.51
C SER A 75 11.60 0.04 14.94
N LYS A 76 10.35 0.43 15.23
CA LYS A 76 9.28 -0.47 15.66
C LYS A 76 8.44 -1.00 14.50
N HIS A 77 8.38 -0.27 13.39
CA HIS A 77 7.50 -0.65 12.29
C HIS A 77 8.04 -1.84 11.54
N LYS A 78 7.13 -2.72 11.12
CA LYS A 78 7.41 -3.78 10.16
C LYS A 78 6.85 -3.39 8.79
N VAL A 79 7.61 -3.68 7.74
CA VAL A 79 7.23 -3.37 6.36
C VAL A 79 7.34 -4.62 5.51
N TYR A 80 6.23 -5.00 4.90
CA TYR A 80 6.17 -6.08 3.94
C TYR A 80 6.02 -5.50 2.55
N MET A 81 6.90 -5.87 1.64
CA MET A 81 6.98 -5.33 0.29
C MET A 81 6.90 -6.48 -0.70
N ILE A 82 6.06 -6.34 -1.73
CA ILE A 82 5.90 -7.35 -2.77
C ILE A 82 5.91 -6.69 -4.14
N SER A 83 6.70 -7.24 -5.07
CA SER A 83 6.71 -6.84 -6.46
C SER A 83 6.82 -8.06 -7.37
N GLY A 84 6.08 -8.04 -8.47
CA GLY A 84 6.12 -9.09 -9.48
C GLY A 84 7.13 -8.78 -10.58
N THR A 85 7.88 -9.79 -11.01
CA THR A 85 8.87 -9.68 -12.10
C THR A 85 8.25 -9.40 -13.47
N SER A 86 6.94 -9.64 -13.64
CA SER A 86 6.17 -9.35 -14.85
C SER A 86 5.29 -8.11 -14.72
N ASP A 87 5.41 -7.34 -13.63
CA ASP A 87 4.73 -6.06 -13.47
C ASP A 87 5.38 -5.01 -14.38
N SER A 88 4.65 -4.56 -15.40
CA SER A 88 5.06 -3.50 -16.33
C SER A 88 4.41 -2.14 -16.03
N THR A 89 3.56 -2.04 -15.00
CA THR A 89 2.84 -0.82 -14.63
C THR A 89 3.60 -0.01 -13.60
N VAL A 90 4.03 -0.67 -12.51
CA VAL A 90 4.87 -0.05 -11.47
C VAL A 90 6.27 -0.64 -11.53
N GLY A 91 6.36 -1.96 -11.64
CA GLY A 91 7.60 -2.69 -11.83
C GLY A 91 8.50 -2.79 -10.60
N VAL A 92 9.43 -3.74 -10.68
CA VAL A 92 10.34 -4.10 -9.58
C VAL A 92 11.32 -2.98 -9.24
N SER A 93 11.66 -2.12 -10.21
CA SER A 93 12.60 -1.01 -10.02
C SER A 93 12.07 0.05 -9.04
N VAL A 94 10.76 0.33 -9.07
CA VAL A 94 10.13 1.29 -8.15
C VAL A 94 10.10 0.74 -6.73
N MET A 95 9.68 -0.52 -6.57
CA MET A 95 9.68 -1.17 -5.25
C MET A 95 11.09 -1.37 -4.70
N THR A 96 12.10 -1.59 -5.55
CA THR A 96 13.50 -1.66 -5.14
C THR A 96 14.01 -0.30 -4.63
N GLN A 97 13.59 0.81 -5.24
CA GLN A 97 13.92 2.15 -4.73
C GLN A 97 13.27 2.40 -3.37
N LEU A 98 12.02 1.97 -3.17
CA LEU A 98 11.37 2.03 -1.86
C LEU A 98 12.11 1.20 -0.80
N TYR A 99 12.60 0.00 -1.16
CA TYR A 99 13.39 -0.82 -0.24
C TYR A 99 14.68 -0.10 0.17
N LYS A 100 15.42 0.45 -0.80
CA LYS A 100 16.64 1.23 -0.54
C LYS A 100 16.33 2.45 0.33
N TYR A 101 15.23 3.12 0.08
CA TYR A 101 14.77 4.25 0.87
C TYR A 101 14.54 3.87 2.35
N TYR A 102 13.92 2.72 2.64
CA TYR A 102 13.72 2.29 4.03
C TYR A 102 14.99 1.79 4.72
N SER A 103 15.73 0.92 4.04
CA SER A 103 16.83 0.13 4.61
C SER A 103 18.18 0.84 4.47
N THR A 104 18.58 1.16 3.24
CA THR A 104 19.97 1.47 2.91
C THR A 104 20.27 2.97 2.92
N ASP A 105 19.49 3.76 2.19
CA ASP A 105 19.74 5.19 1.98
C ASP A 105 19.17 6.03 3.11
N GLY A 106 18.01 5.62 3.65
CA GLY A 106 17.34 6.32 4.74
C GLY A 106 17.62 5.76 6.13
N GLN A 107 17.97 4.47 6.25
CA GLN A 107 18.12 3.75 7.53
C GLN A 107 16.97 4.03 8.51
N PHE A 108 15.76 4.14 7.97
CA PHE A 108 14.58 4.55 8.73
C PHE A 108 14.00 3.38 9.51
N ILE A 109 14.10 2.18 8.96
CA ILE A 109 13.58 0.94 9.52
C ILE A 109 14.72 -0.07 9.45
N PRO A 110 15.02 -0.80 10.54
CA PRO A 110 16.05 -1.82 10.51
C PRO A 110 15.68 -2.92 9.52
N ASP A 111 16.68 -3.43 8.80
CA ASP A 111 16.49 -4.47 7.77
C ASP A 111 15.75 -5.71 8.30
N SER A 112 15.91 -6.02 9.59
CA SER A 112 15.19 -7.12 10.26
C SER A 112 13.68 -6.96 10.23
N ASN A 113 13.19 -5.73 10.04
CA ASN A 113 11.77 -5.41 10.02
C ASN A 113 11.26 -5.12 8.60
N VAL A 114 12.10 -5.26 7.57
CA VAL A 114 11.72 -5.05 6.17
C VAL A 114 11.82 -6.37 5.40
N VAL A 115 10.68 -6.87 4.92
CA VAL A 115 10.62 -8.06 4.09
C VAL A 115 10.29 -7.64 2.67
N PHE A 116 11.20 -7.86 1.71
CA PHE A 116 10.94 -7.57 0.29
C PHE A 116 10.96 -8.83 -0.57
N LYS A 117 9.80 -9.18 -1.14
CA LYS A 117 9.61 -10.27 -2.09
C LYS A 117 9.53 -9.70 -3.51
N LYS A 118 10.54 -9.98 -4.33
CA LYS A 118 10.66 -9.46 -5.70
C LYS A 118 10.78 -10.55 -6.78
N ASP A 119 10.89 -11.81 -6.37
CA ASP A 119 11.14 -12.94 -7.26
C ASP A 119 9.85 -13.65 -7.69
N LEU A 120 8.69 -13.04 -7.44
CA LEU A 120 7.40 -13.59 -7.82
C LEU A 120 7.17 -13.38 -9.33
N LYS A 121 6.77 -14.44 -10.04
CA LYS A 121 6.26 -14.33 -11.41
C LYS A 121 4.81 -13.83 -11.39
N SER A 122 4.63 -12.58 -10.99
CA SER A 122 3.34 -11.90 -10.96
C SER A 122 3.38 -10.65 -11.84
N GLY A 123 2.25 -10.34 -12.47
CA GLY A 123 2.01 -9.04 -13.09
C GLY A 123 1.56 -7.99 -12.06
N HIS A 124 0.99 -6.89 -12.55
CA HIS A 124 0.41 -5.84 -11.71
C HIS A 124 -0.97 -6.26 -11.16
N THR A 125 -0.96 -7.21 -10.23
CA THR A 125 -2.16 -7.80 -9.64
C THR A 125 -1.88 -8.27 -8.22
N PHE A 126 -2.93 -8.47 -7.42
CA PHE A 126 -2.80 -8.88 -6.04
C PHE A 126 -2.37 -10.37 -5.96
N PRO A 127 -1.20 -10.67 -5.38
CA PRO A 127 -0.75 -12.04 -5.10
C PRO A 127 -1.72 -12.70 -4.11
N ALA A 128 -2.50 -13.71 -4.51
CA ALA A 128 -3.48 -14.42 -3.65
C ALA A 128 -3.43 -15.92 -3.90
N ASP A 129 -3.46 -16.77 -2.86
CA ASP A 129 -3.08 -18.22 -2.87
C ASP A 129 -4.19 -19.23 -3.12
N PHE A 130 -5.22 -18.81 -3.85
CA PHE A 130 -6.34 -19.67 -4.22
C PHE A 130 -6.01 -20.64 -5.38
N ASP A 131 -6.04 -21.95 -5.12
CA ASP A 131 -5.70 -23.04 -6.05
C ASP A 131 -6.91 -23.73 -6.70
N SER A 132 -8.09 -23.10 -6.70
CA SER A 132 -9.29 -23.70 -7.29
C SER A 132 -9.33 -23.68 -8.83
N ALA A 133 -10.04 -24.65 -9.40
CA ALA A 133 -10.28 -24.79 -10.84
C ALA A 133 -10.97 -23.54 -11.42
N GLY A 134 -10.18 -22.70 -12.09
CA GLY A 134 -10.62 -21.39 -12.59
C GLY A 134 -9.55 -20.29 -12.50
N ASN A 135 -8.42 -20.55 -11.84
CA ASN A 135 -7.31 -19.59 -11.76
C ASN A 135 -6.67 -19.35 -13.14
N ASN A 136 -6.54 -18.08 -13.52
CA ASN A 136 -5.76 -17.67 -14.68
C ASN A 136 -4.28 -17.82 -14.34
N GLY A 137 -3.56 -18.68 -15.08
CA GLY A 137 -2.15 -18.97 -14.81
C GLY A 137 -1.29 -17.70 -14.72
N CYS A 138 -0.12 -17.81 -14.07
CA CYS A 138 0.82 -16.75 -13.70
C CYS A 138 1.40 -15.86 -14.83
N GLY A 139 0.54 -15.35 -15.72
CA GLY A 139 0.53 -13.97 -16.19
C GLY A 139 -0.55 -13.13 -15.48
N SER A 140 -1.28 -13.70 -14.50
CA SER A 140 -2.37 -13.02 -13.79
C SER A 140 -2.56 -13.58 -12.37
N GLY A 141 -1.63 -13.27 -11.45
CA GLY A 141 -1.83 -13.49 -10.01
C GLY A 141 -1.14 -14.75 -9.51
N LEU A 142 -0.16 -14.56 -8.62
CA LEU A 142 0.46 -15.67 -7.88
C LEU A 142 0.41 -15.39 -6.38
N LEU A 143 -0.55 -16.02 -5.72
CA LEU A 143 -0.41 -16.87 -4.55
C LEU A 143 0.50 -16.44 -3.38
N MET A 144 -0.05 -15.73 -2.37
CA MET A 144 0.43 -15.75 -0.97
C MET A 144 -0.72 -15.72 0.07
N GLY A 145 -0.56 -16.51 1.13
CA GLY A 145 -1.48 -16.61 2.26
C GLY A 145 -1.48 -15.39 3.17
N TRP A 146 -2.62 -15.15 3.80
CA TRP A 146 -2.95 -14.01 4.67
C TRP A 146 -2.00 -13.79 5.86
N ASP A 147 -1.22 -14.82 6.20
CA ASP A 147 -0.26 -14.82 7.30
C ASP A 147 0.91 -13.84 7.09
N GLY A 148 1.14 -13.37 5.85
CA GLY A 148 2.15 -12.37 5.52
C GLY A 148 1.66 -10.92 5.53
N PHE A 149 0.35 -10.69 5.56
CA PHE A 149 -0.24 -9.34 5.62
C PHE A 149 -0.63 -8.94 7.05
N LEU A 150 -0.94 -9.91 7.91
CA LEU A 150 -1.05 -9.65 9.34
C LEU A 150 0.35 -9.40 9.90
N ILE A 151 0.70 -8.13 10.03
CA ILE A 151 1.88 -7.69 10.76
C ILE A 151 1.59 -7.98 12.23
N PRO A 152 2.27 -8.95 12.89
CA PRO A 152 2.09 -9.17 14.32
C PRO A 152 2.82 -8.11 15.14
#